data_AF-A0A9E4W732-F1
#
_entry.id   AF-A0A9E4W732-F1
#
_cell.length_a   1.000
_cell.length_b   1.000
_cell.length_c   1.000
_cell.angle_alpha   90.00
_cell.angle_beta   90.00
_cell.angle_gamma   90.00
#
_symmetry.space_group_name_H-M   'P 1'
#
loop_
_entity.id
_entity.type
_entity.pdbx_description
1 polymer ?
#
loop_
_entity_poly.entity_id
_entity_poly.type
_entity_poly.pdbx_seq_one_letter_code
_entity_poly.pdbx_strand_id
1 'polypeptide(L)' 'EFGLTQPTISYHLKVLREAGLIKSERKGQWVYHQVNEKAVLAAVRRLSEIAG' A
#
# COMPACT_ATOMS: atom_id res chain seq x y z
N GLU A 1 -0.47 16.61 6.79
CA GLU A 1 0.03 15.59 7.73
C GLU A 1 -1.08 14.55 7.94
N PHE A 2 -0.77 13.26 8.07
CA PHE A 2 -1.79 12.18 8.06
C PHE A 2 -2.56 12.02 9.39
N GLY A 3 -2.26 12.81 10.43
CA GLY A 3 -2.84 12.62 11.77
C GLY A 3 -2.44 11.30 12.44
N LEU A 4 -1.43 10.61 11.90
CA LEU A 4 -0.94 9.30 12.34
C LEU A 4 0.55 9.39 12.69
N THR A 5 0.98 8.56 13.63
CA THR A 5 2.39 8.46 14.01
C THR A 5 3.21 7.78 12.91
N GLN A 6 4.52 8.08 12.85
CA GLN A 6 5.43 7.44 11.90
C GLN A 6 5.48 5.90 12.04
N PRO A 7 5.50 5.29 13.25
CA PRO A 7 5.40 3.84 13.38
C PRO A 7 4.12 3.26 12.76
N THR A 8 2.97 3.93 12.95
CA THR A 8 1.69 3.51 12.35
C THR A 8 1.75 3.54 10.83
N ILE A 9 2.28 4.62 10.25
CA ILE A 9 2.45 4.75 8.81
C ILE A 9 3.38 3.64 8.26
N SER A 10 4.53 3.43 8.89
CA SER A 10 5.48 2.39 8.49
C SER A 10 4.88 0.98 8.56
N TYR A 11 4.06 0.70 9.58
CA TYR A 11 3.34 -0.57 9.70
C TYR A 11 2.40 -0.79 8.51
N HIS A 12 1.55 0.19 8.18
CA HIS A 12 0.63 0.06 7.05
C HIS A 12 1.35 -0.06 5.70
N LEU A 13 2.43 0.69 5.48
CA LEU A 13 3.24 0.56 4.27
C LEU A 13 3.86 -0.83 4.14
N LYS A 14 4.31 -1.44 5.25
CA LYS A 14 4.78 -2.83 5.26
C LYS A 14 3.68 -3.80 4.84
N VAL A 15 2.49 -3.71 5.46
CA VAL A 15 1.35 -4.59 5.15
C VAL A 15 0.93 -4.46 3.68
N LEU A 16 0.79 -3.23 3.17
CA LEU A 16 0.42 -3.00 1.77
C LEU A 16 1.44 -3.54 0.78
N ARG A 17 2.73 -3.44 1.12
CA ARG A 17 3.83 -3.99 0.29
C ARG A 17 3.80 -5.52 0.29
N GLU A 18 3.61 -6.14 1.45
CA GLU A 18 3.50 -7.60 1.59
C GLU A 18 2.28 -8.16 0.86
N ALA A 19 1.18 -7.41 0.82
CA ALA A 19 0.00 -7.72 0.03
C ALA A 19 0.16 -7.46 -1.49
N GLY A 20 1.30 -6.90 -1.92
CA GLY A 20 1.57 -6.57 -3.33
C GLY A 20 0.78 -5.36 -3.87
N LEU A 21 0.10 -4.61 -3.00
CA LEU A 21 -0.73 -3.44 -3.36
C LEU A 21 0.11 -2.19 -3.61
N ILE A 22 1.33 -2.14 -3.07
CA ILE A 22 2.31 -1.09 -3.37
C ILE A 22 3.66 -1.69 -3.74
N LYS A 23 4.45 -0.92 -4.48
CA LYS A 23 5.88 -1.13 -4.72
C LYS A 23 6.68 -0.18 -3.85
N SER A 24 7.89 -0.58 -3.47
CA SER A 24 8.79 0.25 -2.67
C SER A 24 10.18 0.23 -3.30
N GLU A 25 10.81 1.40 -3.40
CA GLU A 25 12.15 1.56 -3.96
C GLU A 25 13.00 2.40 -3.01
N ARG A 26 14.20 1.91 -2.66
CA ARG A 26 15.15 2.69 -1.86
C ARG A 26 16.03 3.54 -2.78
N LYS A 27 16.04 4.86 -2.55
CA LYS A 27 16.93 5.80 -3.22
C LYS A 27 17.70 6.60 -2.16
N GLY A 28 18.97 6.23 -1.97
CA GLY A 28 19.81 6.77 -0.91
C GLY A 28 19.23 6.48 0.48
N GLN A 29 19.03 7.53 1.27
CA GLN A 29 18.47 7.44 2.63
C GLN A 29 16.94 7.28 2.66
N TRP A 30 16.27 7.45 1.52
CA TRP A 30 14.81 7.49 1.45
C TRP A 30 14.24 6.21 0.83
N VAL A 31 13.06 5.81 1.30
CA VAL A 31 12.26 4.75 0.67
C VAL A 31 11.01 5.39 0.07
N TYR A 32 10.87 5.23 -1.24
CA TYR A 32 9.73 5.73 -2.00
C TYR A 32 8.71 4.61 -2.17
N HIS A 33 7.44 4.93 -1.96
CA HIS A 33 6.33 4.00 -2.11
C HIS A 33 5.44 4.45 -3.26
N GLN A 34 5.02 3.51 -4.10
CA GLN A 34 4.11 3.77 -5.21
C GLN A 34 3.02 2.71 -5.25
N VAL A 35 1.80 3.13 -5.58
CA VAL A 35 0.67 2.21 -5.76
C VAL A 35 0.93 1.25 -6.92
N ASN A 36 0.60 -0.03 -6.71
CA ASN A 36 0.48 -0.99 -7.79
C ASN A 36 -0.96 -0.97 -8.31
N GLU A 37 -1.25 -0.07 -9.24
CA GLU A 37 -2.61 0.22 -9.71
C GLU A 37 -3.35 -1.04 -10.18
N LYS A 38 -2.67 -1.92 -10.90
CA LYS A 38 -3.25 -3.20 -11.37
C LYS A 38 -3.70 -4.07 -10.20
N ALA A 39 -2.88 -4.20 -9.15
CA ALA A 39 -3.21 -5.01 -7.99
C ALA A 39 -4.36 -4.40 -7.17
N VAL A 40 -4.34 -3.07 -6.98
CA VAL A 40 -5.42 -2.36 -6.27
C VAL A 40 -6.75 -2.48 -7.01
N LEU A 41 -6.78 -2.27 -8.33
CA LEU A 41 -8.01 -2.42 -9.12
C LEU A 41 -8.56 -3.84 -9.07
N ALA A 42 -7.69 -4.85 -9.13
CA ALA A 42 -8.11 -6.24 -8.97
C ALA A 42 -8.70 -6.51 -7.57
N ALA A 43 -8.07 -5.98 -6.51
CA ALA A 43 -8.56 -6.12 -5.15
C ALA A 43 -9.92 -5.44 -4.95
N VAL A 44 -10.09 -4.21 -5.45
CA VAL A 44 -11.37 -3.47 -5.40
C VAL A 44 -12.48 -4.26 -6.11
N ARG A 45 -12.22 -4.75 -7.32
CA ARG A 45 -13.20 -5.57 -8.07
C ARG A 45 -13.61 -6.80 -7.26
N ARG A 46 -12.65 -7.50 -6.66
CA ARG A 46 -12.92 -8.70 -5.87
C ARG A 46 -13.74 -8.40 -4.62
N LEU A 47 -13.46 -7.29 -3.94
CA LEU A 47 -14.25 -6.86 -2.78
C LEU A 47 -15.68 -6.52 -3.17
N SER A 48 -15.88 -5.84 -4.31
CA SER A 48 -17.22 -5.54 -4.84
C SER A 48 -18.01 -6.80 -5.20
N GLU A 49 -17.37 -7.85 -5.70
CA GLU A 49 -18.01 -9.15 -5.97
C GLU A 49 -18.47 -9.87 -4.71
N ILE A 50 -17.79 -9.68 -3.58
CA ILE A 50 -18.12 -10.32 -2.30
C ILE A 50 -19.19 -9.52 -1.53
N ALA A 51 -19.16 -8.19 -1.67
CA ALA A 51 -20.06 -7.28 -0.98
C ALA A 51 -21.41 -7.07 -1.68
N GLY A 52 -21.55 -7.53 -2.93
CA GLY A 52 -22.82 -7.60 -3.67
C GLY A 52 -23.55 -8.91 -3.39
#